data_AF-A0A0M3DDH7-F1
#
_entry.id   AF-A0A0M3DDH7-F1
#
_cell.length_a   1.000
_cell.length_b   1.000
_cell.length_c   1.000
_cell.angle_alpha   90.00
_cell.angle_beta   90.00
_cell.angle_gamma   90.00
#
_symmetry.space_group_name_H-M   'P 1'
#
loop_
_entity.id
_entity.type
_entity.pdbx_description
1 polymer ?
#
loop_
_entity_poly.entity_id
_entity_poly.type
_entity_poly.pdbx_seq_one_letter_code
_entity_poly.pdbx_strand_id
1 'polypeptide(L)' 'MTLDSKHLNDLLKCNKNIKIGFIENTNILEIKNLSKIILTLNLTSNSIEDNAKIIYESITSLENITLYIPKIYIPEKKD' A
#
# COMPACT_ATOMS: atom_id res chain seq x y z
N MET A 1 -13.86 8.09 1.55
CA MET A 1 -12.51 7.75 1.09
C MET A 1 -11.51 8.61 1.84
N THR A 2 -10.76 8.01 2.76
CA THR A 2 -9.72 8.70 3.54
C THR A 2 -8.55 9.14 2.65
N LEU A 3 -7.75 10.11 3.12
CA LEU A 3 -6.55 10.56 2.42
C LEU A 3 -5.55 9.41 2.20
N ASP A 4 -5.40 8.53 3.18
CA ASP A 4 -4.52 7.36 3.11
C ASP A 4 -4.96 6.37 2.03
N SER A 5 -6.27 6.10 1.94
CA SER A 5 -6.83 5.26 0.87
C SER A 5 -6.63 5.85 -0.51
N LYS A 6 -6.63 7.20 -0.63
CA LYS A 6 -6.31 7.87 -1.89
C LYS A 6 -4.85 7.68 -2.26
N HIS A 7 -3.93 7.90 -1.33
CA HIS A 7 -2.50 7.71 -1.57
C HIS A 7 -2.15 6.27 -1.95
N LEU A 8 -2.73 5.29 -1.25
CA LEU A 8 -2.57 3.89 -1.60
C LEU A 8 -3.09 3.59 -3.02
N ASN A 9 -4.29 4.08 -3.35
CA ASN A 9 -4.84 3.87 -4.68
C ASN A 9 -4.01 4.53 -5.79
N ASP A 10 -3.50 5.73 -5.56
CA ASP A 10 -2.64 6.43 -6.53
C ASP A 10 -1.30 5.69 -6.70
N LEU A 11 -0.70 5.19 -5.60
CA LEU A 11 0.48 4.33 -5.64
C LEU A 11 0.23 3.08 -6.49
N LEU A 12 -0.87 2.35 -6.25
CA LEU A 12 -1.18 1.13 -7.00
C LEU A 12 -1.51 1.40 -8.47
N LYS A 13 -2.16 2.52 -8.80
CA LYS A 13 -2.43 2.93 -10.19
C LYS A 13 -1.15 3.21 -10.96
N CYS A 14 -0.17 3.85 -10.32
CA CYS A 14 1.12 4.12 -10.92
C CYS A 14 2.00 2.86 -11.05
N ASN A 15 1.84 1.89 -10.15
CA ASN A 15 2.65 0.67 -10.12
C ASN A 15 1.80 -0.56 -10.47
N LYS A 16 1.43 -0.71 -11.75
CA LYS A 16 0.52 -1.77 -12.24
C LYS A 16 1.00 -3.20 -11.99
N ASN A 17 2.30 -3.38 -11.78
CA ASN A 17 2.93 -4.64 -11.42
C ASN A 17 2.66 -5.02 -9.96
N ILE A 18 2.35 -4.05 -9.10
CA ILE A 18 2.03 -4.27 -7.69
C ILE A 18 0.55 -4.63 -7.56
N LYS A 19 0.28 -5.77 -6.95
CA LYS A 19 -1.06 -6.23 -6.61
C LYS A 19 -1.12 -6.52 -5.11
N ILE A 20 -2.25 -6.20 -4.50
CA ILE A 20 -2.52 -6.52 -3.10
C ILE A 20 -3.78 -7.37 -3.01
N GLY A 21 -3.81 -8.31 -2.06
CA GLY A 21 -4.99 -9.14 -1.85
C GLY A 21 -4.90 -9.89 -0.53
N PHE A 22 -6.04 -10.05 0.14
CA PHE A 22 -6.12 -10.84 1.36
C PHE A 22 -6.10 -12.34 1.05
N ILE A 23 -5.45 -13.11 1.90
CA ILE A 23 -5.63 -14.56 1.93
C ILE A 23 -7.01 -14.85 2.50
N GLU A 24 -7.77 -15.72 1.82
CA GLU A 24 -9.15 -16.04 2.14
C GLU A 24 -9.35 -16.40 3.63
N ASN A 25 -10.36 -15.81 4.27
CA ASN A 25 -10.69 -16.01 5.68
C ASN A 25 -9.57 -15.67 6.69
N THR A 26 -8.60 -14.83 6.31
CA THR A 26 -7.55 -14.33 7.21
C THR A 26 -7.45 -12.80 7.15
N ASN A 27 -6.74 -12.21 8.11
CA ASN A 27 -6.33 -10.81 8.03
C ASN A 27 -4.93 -10.64 7.44
N ILE A 28 -4.45 -11.64 6.70
CA ILE A 28 -3.12 -11.62 6.08
C ILE A 28 -3.27 -11.02 4.67
N LEU A 29 -2.60 -9.89 4.44
CA LEU A 29 -2.52 -9.25 3.13
C LEU A 29 -1.23 -9.65 2.43
N GLU A 30 -1.34 -10.23 1.24
CA GLU A 30 -0.20 -10.45 0.35
C GLU A 30 -0.02 -9.27 -0.60
N ILE A 31 1.21 -8.83 -0.73
CA ILE A 31 1.63 -7.84 -1.71
C ILE A 31 2.54 -8.55 -2.71
N LYS A 32 2.16 -8.50 -3.98
CA LYS A 32 2.82 -9.18 -5.09
C LYS A 32 3.38 -8.17 -6.06
N ASN A 33 4.60 -8.41 -6.55
CA ASN A 33 5.14 -7.78 -7.73
C ASN A 33 5.12 -8.81 -8.88
N LEU A 34 4.29 -8.56 -9.89
CA LEU A 34 3.92 -9.53 -10.91
C LEU A 34 3.32 -10.78 -10.24
N SER A 35 4.06 -11.90 -10.26
CA SER A 35 3.64 -13.17 -9.66
C SER A 35 4.39 -13.52 -8.37
N LYS A 36 5.36 -12.69 -7.94
CA LYS A 36 6.18 -12.95 -6.76
C LYS A 36 5.62 -12.20 -5.55
N ILE A 37 5.39 -12.90 -4.45
CA ILE A 37 5.10 -12.27 -3.15
C ILE A 37 6.36 -11.54 -2.68
N ILE A 38 6.24 -10.24 -2.44
CA ILE A 38 7.33 -9.38 -2.01
C ILE A 38 7.19 -8.97 -0.54
N LEU A 39 5.95 -8.99 -0.01
CA LEU A 39 5.66 -8.65 1.36
C LEU A 39 4.34 -9.30 1.78
N THR A 40 4.27 -9.71 3.04
CA THR A 40 3.06 -10.24 3.68
C THR A 40 2.85 -9.46 4.97
N LEU A 41 1.64 -8.93 5.17
CA LEU A 41 1.27 -8.15 6.35
C LEU A 41 0.19 -8.88 7.13
N ASN A 42 0.40 -9.06 8.43
CA ASN A 42 -0.65 -9.51 9.33
C ASN A 42 -1.36 -8.28 9.91
N LEU A 43 -2.60 -8.03 9.48
CA LEU A 43 -3.37 -6.84 9.80
C LEU A 43 -4.44 -7.13 10.87
N THR A 44 -4.98 -6.08 11.46
CA THR A 44 -6.02 -6.21 12.51
C THR A 44 -7.40 -6.54 11.92
N SER A 45 -7.65 -6.19 10.66
CA SER A 45 -8.89 -6.47 9.93
C SER A 45 -8.61 -6.78 8.46
N ASN A 46 -9.56 -7.44 7.79
CA ASN A 46 -9.52 -7.75 6.35
C ASN A 46 -9.99 -6.58 5.46
N SER A 47 -9.78 -5.33 5.91
CA SER A 47 -10.21 -4.10 5.23
C SER A 47 -9.00 -3.34 4.70
N ILE A 48 -8.94 -3.13 3.38
CA ILE A 48 -7.86 -2.35 2.75
C ILE A 48 -7.96 -0.88 3.20
N GLU A 49 -9.17 -0.33 3.28
CA GLU A 49 -9.37 1.09 3.64
C GLU A 49 -8.96 1.37 5.09
N ASP A 50 -9.26 0.47 6.04
CA ASP A 50 -8.88 0.64 7.45
C ASP A 50 -7.36 0.52 7.67
N ASN A 51 -6.69 -0.23 6.80
CA ASN A 51 -5.24 -0.48 6.89
C ASN A 51 -4.43 0.32 5.86
N ALA A 52 -5.05 1.26 5.12
CA ALA A 52 -4.46 1.88 3.94
C ALA A 52 -3.11 2.55 4.22
N LYS A 53 -2.98 3.21 5.37
CA LYS A 53 -1.74 3.86 5.82
C LYS A 53 -0.59 2.85 5.99
N ILE A 54 -0.84 1.79 6.78
CA ILE A 54 0.16 0.74 7.05
C ILE A 54 0.58 0.06 5.75
N ILE A 55 -0.37 -0.24 4.87
CA ILE A 55 -0.09 -0.85 3.57
C ILE A 55 0.79 0.07 2.72
N TYR A 56 0.43 1.36 2.60
CA TYR A 56 1.20 2.34 1.86
C TYR A 56 2.63 2.45 2.38
N GLU A 57 2.81 2.70 3.68
CA GLU A 57 4.12 2.85 4.33
C GLU A 57 4.98 1.60 4.15
N SER A 58 4.37 0.41 4.28
CA SER A 58 5.07 -0.85 4.12
C SER A 58 5.53 -1.07 2.67
N ILE A 59 4.73 -0.71 1.66
CA ILE A 59 5.13 -0.81 0.25
C ILE A 59 6.27 0.18 -0.04
N THR A 60 6.14 1.44 0.38
CA THR A 60 7.13 2.48 0.09
C THR A 60 8.47 2.28 0.81
N SER A 61 8.49 1.47 1.88
CA SER A 61 9.71 1.15 2.62
C SER A 61 10.48 -0.05 2.04
N LEU A 62 10.00 -0.67 0.96
CA LEU A 62 10.69 -1.80 0.32
C LEU A 62 11.89 -1.32 -0.51
N GLU A 63 13.10 -1.68 -0.08
CA GLU A 63 14.34 -1.27 -0.75
C GLU A 63 14.66 -2.07 -2.04
N ASN A 64 14.09 -3.27 -2.18
CA ASN A 64 14.44 -4.22 -3.26
C ASN A 64 13.52 -4.14 -4.48
N ILE A 65 12.71 -3.08 -4.61
CA ILE A 65 11.80 -2.88 -5.74
C ILE A 65 11.84 -1.45 -6.24
N THR A 66 11.72 -1.28 -7.56
CA THR A 66 11.53 0.04 -8.15
C THR A 66 10.05 0.42 -8.06
N LEU A 67 9.77 1.53 -7.40
CA LEU A 67 8.43 2.09 -7.24
C LEU A 67 8.37 3.50 -7.81
N TYR A 68 7.31 3.81 -8.54
CA TYR A 68 6.92 5.19 -8.82
C TYR A 68 6.07 5.70 -7.65
N ILE A 69 6.60 6.64 -6.88
CA ILE A 69 5.89 7.26 -5.75
C ILE A 69 5.36 8.63 -6.21
N PRO A 70 4.04 8.82 -6.35
CA PRO A 70 3.48 10.12 -6.70
C PRO A 70 3.84 11.18 -5.66
N LYS A 71 4.15 12.40 -6.09
CA LYS A 71 4.38 13.52 -5.16
C LYS A 71 3.10 13.80 -4.37
N ILE A 72 3.12 13.47 -3.09
CA ILE A 72 2.08 13.89 -2.15
C ILE A 72 2.41 15.31 -1.74
N TYR A 73 1.56 16.27 -2.11
CA TYR A 73 1.66 17.63 -1.62
C TYR A 73 1.18 17.65 -0.16
N ILE A 74 2.12 17.71 0.78
CA ILE A 74 1.84 18.02 2.17
C ILE A 74 2.02 19.53 2.29
N PRO A 75 0.93 20.33 2.41
CA PRO A 75 1.09 21.76 2.66
C PRO A 75 1.88 21.92 3.97
N GLU A 76 3.03 22.58 3.90
CA GLU A 76 3.75 23.00 5.10
C GLU A 76 2.79 23.83 5.95
N LYS A 77 2.46 23.35 7.16
CA LYS A 77 1.82 24.20 8.15
C LYS A 77 2.85 25.28 8.49
N LYS A 78 2.59 26.51 8.07
CA LYS A 78 3.25 27.68 8.65
C LYS A 78 2.72 27.80 10.09
N ASP A 79 3.61 27.60 11.06
CA ASP A 79 3.41 27.99 12.46
C ASP A 79 3.11 29.50 12.58
#